data_AF-A0A2K6EF88-F1
#
_entry.id   AF-A0A2K6EF88-F1
#
_cell.length_a   1.000
_cell.length_b   1.000
_cell.length_c   1.000
_cell.angle_alpha   90.00
_cell.angle_beta   90.00
_cell.angle_gamma   90.00
#
_symmetry.space_group_name_H-M   'P 1'
#
loop_
_entity.id
_entity.type
_entity.pdbx_description
1 polymer ?
#
loop_
_entity_poly.entity_id
_entity_poly.type
_entity_poly.pdbx_seq_one_letter_code
_entity_poly.pdbx_strand_id
1 'polypeptide(L)'
;QPVLTQPPSLSASPGASARLTCTLSSGFSVGSYAIYWYQQKPGSPPGYLLSYYSDSSKHQGSGVPSRFSGSKDASANAGILHISGLQNIPSNG
;
A
#
# COMPACT_ATOMS: atom_id res chain seq x y z
N GLN A 1 -1.24 15.17 14.67
CA GLN A 1 -1.68 14.02 13.84
C GLN A 1 -0.65 13.84 12.73
N PRO A 2 -0.18 12.61 12.45
CA PRO A 2 0.78 12.40 11.36
C PRO A 2 0.13 12.68 10.01
N VAL A 3 0.88 13.30 9.10
CA VAL A 3 0.48 13.46 7.70
C VAL A 3 1.16 12.38 6.86
N LEU A 4 0.43 11.83 5.90
CA LEU A 4 0.91 10.81 4.98
C LEU A 4 1.11 11.40 3.58
N THR A 5 2.30 11.20 3.02
CA THR A 5 2.62 11.61 1.65
C THR A 5 2.80 10.37 0.78
N GLN A 6 2.13 10.35 -0.36
CA GLN A 6 2.20 9.28 -1.36
C GLN A 6 2.48 9.89 -2.74
N PRO A 7 3.06 9.13 -3.69
CA PRO A 7 3.17 9.60 -5.06
C PRO A 7 1.78 9.88 -5.64
N PRO A 8 1.61 10.96 -6.44
CA PRO A 8 0.31 11.34 -6.99
C PRO A 8 -0.20 10.30 -8.01
N SER A 9 0.71 9.60 -8.68
CA SER A 9 0.41 8.50 -9.57
C SER A 9 1.60 7.55 -9.68
N LEU A 10 1.32 6.31 -10.04
CA LEU A 10 2.32 5.29 -10.37
C LEU A 10 1.77 4.45 -11.52
N SER A 11 2.56 4.27 -12.56
CA SER A 11 2.23 3.42 -13.71
C SER A 11 3.32 2.39 -13.91
N ALA A 12 2.93 1.18 -14.25
CA ALA A 12 3.85 0.09 -14.57
C ALA A 12 3.18 -0.88 -15.55
N SER A 13 4.01 -1.61 -16.30
CA SER A 13 3.54 -2.54 -17.31
C SER A 13 2.77 -3.72 -16.69
N PRO A 14 1.83 -4.34 -17.43
CA PRO A 14 1.19 -5.57 -16.99
C PRO A 14 2.22 -6.66 -16.72
N GLY A 15 2.01 -7.43 -15.66
CA GLY A 15 2.95 -8.44 -15.16
C GLY A 15 4.11 -7.87 -14.33
N ALA A 16 4.39 -6.56 -14.41
CA ALA A 16 5.45 -5.94 -13.61
C ALA A 16 5.05 -5.85 -12.12
N SER A 17 6.06 -5.67 -11.27
CA SER A 17 5.86 -5.34 -9.86
C SER A 17 5.91 -3.83 -9.65
N ALA A 18 5.07 -3.32 -8.77
CA ALA A 18 5.01 -1.92 -8.37
C ALA A 18 5.18 -1.79 -6.85
N ARG A 19 5.73 -0.65 -6.44
CA ARG A 19 5.92 -0.27 -5.03
C ARG A 19 5.30 1.10 -4.80
N LEU A 20 4.31 1.16 -3.93
CA LEU A 20 3.74 2.43 -3.46
C LEU A 20 4.33 2.74 -2.09
N THR A 21 4.92 3.92 -1.98
CA THR A 21 5.53 4.40 -0.74
C THR A 21 4.61 5.41 -0.09
N CYS A 22 4.43 5.29 1.22
CA CYS A 22 3.69 6.22 2.05
C CYS A 22 4.61 6.73 3.17
N THR A 23 5.05 7.97 3.07
CA THR A 23 5.98 8.59 4.02
C THR A 23 5.21 9.32 5.11
N LEU A 24 5.59 9.09 6.37
CA LEU A 24 5.05 9.82 7.51
C LEU A 24 5.79 11.14 7.71
N SER A 25 5.04 12.19 8.08
CA SER A 25 5.60 13.50 8.46
C SER A 25 6.68 13.37 9.54
N SER A 26 7.68 14.26 9.50
CA SER A 26 8.74 14.34 10.50
C SER A 26 8.17 14.51 11.92
N GLY A 27 8.88 13.98 12.92
CA GLY A 27 8.44 13.95 14.32
C GLY A 27 7.56 12.75 14.69
N PHE A 28 7.19 11.92 13.72
CA PHE A 28 6.54 10.61 13.93
C PHE A 28 7.43 9.49 13.40
N SER A 29 7.42 8.33 14.07
CA SER A 29 8.15 7.15 13.62
C SER A 29 7.20 6.10 13.08
N VAL A 30 7.41 5.67 11.83
CA VAL A 30 6.67 4.56 11.20
C VAL A 30 6.77 3.25 12.01
N GLY A 31 7.80 3.10 12.84
CA GLY A 31 7.95 1.97 13.75
C GLY A 31 6.83 1.86 14.77
N SER A 32 6.27 2.99 15.23
CA SER A 32 5.27 3.06 16.29
C SER A 32 3.82 2.93 15.81
N TYR A 33 3.59 2.85 14.50
CA TYR A 33 2.24 2.84 13.91
C TYR A 33 1.98 1.62 13.04
N ALA A 34 0.78 1.06 13.06
CA ALA A 34 0.35 0.14 12.01
C ALA A 34 0.00 0.94 10.74
N ILE A 35 0.42 0.43 9.58
CA ILE A 35 0.10 1.04 8.28
C ILE A 35 -1.01 0.23 7.64
N TYR A 36 -2.08 0.92 7.24
CA TYR A 36 -3.25 0.32 6.60
C TYR A 36 -3.31 0.77 5.14
N TRP A 37 -3.46 -0.18 4.25
CA TRP A 37 -3.58 0.04 2.81
C TRP A 37 -5.01 -0.20 2.36
N TYR A 38 -5.51 0.73 1.56
CA TYR A 38 -6.84 0.69 0.97
C TYR A 38 -6.74 0.89 -0.54
N GLN A 39 -7.63 0.24 -1.29
CA GLN A 39 -7.82 0.47 -2.70
C GLN A 39 -9.18 1.12 -2.93
N GLN A 40 -9.19 2.24 -3.64
CA GLN A 40 -10.42 2.86 -4.11
C GLN A 40 -10.45 2.82 -5.63
N LYS A 41 -11.52 2.26 -6.18
CA LYS A 41 -11.81 2.34 -7.61
C LYS A 41 -12.73 3.54 -7.86
N PRO A 42 -12.68 4.18 -9.04
CA PRO A 42 -13.63 5.23 -9.39
C PRO A 42 -15.08 4.79 -9.13
N GLY A 43 -15.84 5.63 -8.41
CA GLY A 43 -17.24 5.34 -8.07
C GLY A 43 -17.47 4.29 -6.97
N SER A 44 -16.42 3.75 -6.35
CA SER A 44 -16.54 2.79 -5.24
C SER A 44 -16.02 3.36 -3.91
N PRO A 45 -16.52 2.86 -2.76
CA PRO A 45 -15.92 3.17 -1.47
C PRO A 45 -14.51 2.57 -1.35
N PRO A 46 -13.66 3.09 -0.45
CA PRO A 46 -12.37 2.48 -0.14
C PRO A 46 -12.52 1.04 0.36
N GLY A 47 -11.88 0.09 -0.33
CA GLY A 47 -11.78 -1.30 0.06
C GLY A 47 -10.48 -1.57 0.81
N TYR A 48 -10.55 -2.21 1.97
CA TYR A 48 -9.38 -2.59 2.75
C TYR A 48 -8.55 -3.66 2.03
N LEU A 49 -7.24 -3.44 1.92
CA LEU A 49 -6.29 -4.40 1.38
C LEU A 49 -5.56 -5.17 2.47
N LEU A 50 -4.76 -4.46 3.28
CA LEU A 50 -3.93 -5.08 4.31
C LEU A 50 -3.49 -4.08 5.37
N SER A 51 -3.05 -4.61 6.51
CA SER A 51 -2.39 -3.86 7.56
C SER A 51 -1.04 -4.47 7.86
N TYR A 52 -0.02 -3.64 8.05
CA TYR A 52 1.33 -4.07 8.39
C TYR A 52 1.85 -3.28 9.59
N TYR A 53 2.16 -3.98 10.67
CA TYR A 53 2.92 -3.44 11.80
C TYR A 53 4.34 -4.02 11.83
N SER A 54 4.45 -5.34 11.75
CA SER A 54 5.69 -6.13 11.68
C SER A 54 5.44 -7.43 10.94
N ASP A 55 6.49 -8.24 10.70
CA ASP A 55 6.33 -9.55 10.05
C ASP A 55 5.50 -10.55 10.85
N SER A 56 5.51 -10.43 12.18
CA SER A 56 4.69 -11.21 13.11
C SER A 56 3.29 -10.61 13.35
N SER A 57 3.06 -9.37 12.93
CA SER A 57 1.81 -8.63 13.15
C SER A 57 1.38 -7.94 11.85
N LYS A 58 0.78 -8.75 10.96
CA LYS A 58 0.24 -8.32 9.67
C LYS A 58 -1.04 -9.07 9.36
N HIS A 59 -1.94 -8.40 8.64
CA HIS A 59 -3.22 -8.97 8.24
C HIS A 59 -3.51 -8.63 6.78
N GLN A 60 -4.00 -9.62 6.04
CA GLN A 60 -4.52 -9.45 4.69
C GLN A 60 -6.06 -9.40 4.77
N GLY A 61 -6.69 -8.52 3.98
CA GLY A 61 -8.14 -8.46 3.86
C GLY A 61 -8.71 -9.75 3.25
N SER A 62 -9.94 -10.08 3.62
CA SER A 62 -10.62 -11.25 3.06
C SER A 62 -10.79 -11.10 1.55
N GLY A 63 -10.39 -12.13 0.79
CA GLY A 63 -10.44 -12.12 -0.68
C GLY A 63 -9.40 -11.23 -1.37
N VAL A 64 -8.51 -10.57 -0.62
CA VAL A 64 -7.43 -9.76 -1.20
C VAL A 64 -6.35 -10.69 -1.76
N PRO A 65 -5.98 -10.56 -3.05
CA PRO A 65 -5.01 -11.44 -3.67
C PRO A 65 -3.61 -11.35 -3.03
N SER A 66 -2.89 -12.48 -3.00
CA SER A 66 -1.53 -12.59 -2.43
C SER A 66 -0.48 -11.70 -3.11
N ARG A 67 -0.82 -11.08 -4.24
CA ARG A 67 0.03 -10.11 -4.92
C ARG A 67 0.30 -8.84 -4.12
N PHE A 68 -0.55 -8.54 -3.14
CA PHE A 68 -0.38 -7.40 -2.25
C PHE A 68 0.37 -7.83 -0.99
N SER A 69 1.45 -7.13 -0.66
CA SER A 69 2.16 -7.29 0.61
C SER A 69 2.67 -5.95 1.14
N GLY A 70 2.84 -5.84 2.45
CA GLY A 70 3.30 -4.63 3.11
C GLY A 70 4.69 -4.79 3.73
N SER A 71 5.43 -3.70 3.82
CA SER A 71 6.64 -3.58 4.64
C SER A 71 6.80 -2.16 5.17
N LYS A 72 7.81 -1.93 6.01
CA LYS A 72 8.22 -0.61 6.48
C LYS A 72 9.70 -0.37 6.21
N ASP A 73 10.05 0.88 5.96
CA ASP A 73 11.40 1.39 5.90
C ASP A 73 11.55 2.47 6.98
N ALA A 74 12.21 2.11 8.08
CA ALA A 74 12.41 3.03 9.19
C ALA A 74 13.38 4.18 8.83
N SER A 75 14.33 3.95 7.91
CA SER A 75 15.29 4.97 7.49
C SER A 75 14.62 6.06 6.64
N ALA A 76 13.66 5.66 5.81
CA ALA A 76 12.84 6.57 5.00
C ALA A 76 11.57 7.07 5.74
N ASN A 77 11.34 6.62 6.99
CA ASN A 77 10.12 6.85 7.74
C ASN A 77 8.83 6.53 6.95
N ALA A 78 8.83 5.39 6.24
CA ALA A 78 7.82 5.07 5.25
C ALA A 78 7.25 3.66 5.37
N GLY A 79 5.96 3.51 5.07
CA GLY A 79 5.33 2.24 4.75
C GLY A 79 5.40 1.97 3.24
N ILE A 80 5.51 0.71 2.85
CA ILE A 80 5.62 0.31 1.44
C ILE A 80 4.58 -0.78 1.15
N LEU A 81 3.76 -0.57 0.12
CA LEU A 81 2.91 -1.60 -0.48
C LEU A 81 3.61 -2.15 -1.70
N HIS A 82 3.85 -3.46 -1.69
CA HIS A 82 4.33 -4.21 -2.84
C HIS A 82 3.13 -4.81 -3.57
N ILE A 83 3.13 -4.67 -4.88
CA ILE A 83 2.12 -5.21 -5.78
C ILE A 83 2.87 -6.01 -6.83
N SER A 84 2.76 -7.33 -6.81
CA SER A 84 3.33 -8.17 -7.87
C SER A 84 2.32 -8.45 -8.98
N GLY A 85 2.82 -8.77 -10.17
CA GLY A 85 1.97 -9.23 -11.28
C GLY A 85 0.82 -8.28 -11.59
N LEU A 86 1.11 -7.00 -11.86
CA LEU A 86 0.08 -6.02 -12.17
C LEU A 86 -0.83 -6.51 -13.29
N GLN A 87 -2.12 -6.53 -13.02
CA GLN A 87 -3.12 -6.95 -13.99
C GLN A 87 -3.63 -5.72 -14.73
N ASN A 88 -3.79 -5.83 -16.04
CA ASN A 88 -4.58 -4.85 -16.78
C ASN A 88 -5.99 -4.86 -16.18
N ILE A 89 -6.45 -3.69 -15.74
CA ILE A 89 -7.88 -3.46 -15.64
C ILE A 89 -8.32 -3.25 -17.08
N PRO A 90 -9.12 -4.13 -17.70
CA PRO A 90 -9.72 -3.77 -18.97
C PRO A 90 -10.57 -2.54 -18.68
N SER A 91 -10.20 -1.40 -19.24
CA SER A 91 -11.14 -0.30 -19.44
C SER A 91 -12.24 -0.89 -20.30
N ASN A 92 -13.36 -1.29 -19.68
CA ASN A 92 -14.58 -1.48 -20.46
C ASN A 92 -14.83 -0.14 -21.16
N GLY A 93 -14.93 -0.20 -22.49
CA GLY A 93 -14.98 0.94 -23.40
C GLY A 93 -16.18 1.85 -23.20
#